data_AF-A0A2H3CRP6-F1
#
_entry.id   AF-A0A2H3CRP6-F1
#
_cell.length_a   1.000
_cell.length_b   1.000
_cell.length_c   1.000
_cell.angle_alpha   90.00
_cell.angle_beta   90.00
_cell.angle_gamma   90.00
#
_symmetry.space_group_name_H-M   'P 1'
#
loop_
_entity.id
_entity.type
_entity.pdbx_description
1 polymer ?
#
loop_
_entity_poly.entity_id
_entity_poly.type
_entity_poly.pdbx_seq_one_letter_code
_entity_poly.pdbx_strand_id
1 'polypeptide(L)'
;MTLRQDLPDITPHRLLCHPLFCTYLTTQLPDIPQPMAMDLHPSLANLDHLDTLINIAIKQEHPEGTGWNGMFLHPILLSLFI
;
A
#
# COMPACT_ATOMS: atom_id res chain seq x y z
N MET A 1 4.37 5.73 -11.44
CA MET A 1 4.67 5.06 -10.16
C MET A 1 3.76 3.86 -10.04
N THR A 2 4.29 2.71 -9.62
CA THR A 2 3.51 1.49 -9.43
C THR A 2 3.18 1.35 -7.94
N LEU A 3 2.01 0.79 -7.61
CA LEU A 3 1.58 0.61 -6.21
C LEU A 3 2.62 -0.12 -5.35
N ARG A 4 3.41 -1.02 -5.96
CA ARG A 4 4.49 -1.76 -5.27
C ARG A 4 5.64 -0.87 -4.82
N GLN A 5 5.99 0.16 -5.60
CA GLN A 5 7.05 1.10 -5.23
C GLN A 5 6.61 2.03 -4.09
N ASP A 6 5.32 2.36 -4.05
CA ASP A 6 4.74 3.23 -3.03
C ASP A 6 4.28 2.47 -1.78
N LEU A 7 4.23 1.14 -1.85
CA LEU A 7 3.78 0.23 -0.79
C LEU A 7 4.50 0.44 0.56
N PRO A 8 5.83 0.67 0.62
CA PRO A 8 6.53 0.91 1.89
C PRO A 8 6.07 2.18 2.62
N ASP A 9 5.61 3.19 1.85
CA ASP A 9 5.26 4.52 2.34
C ASP A 9 3.74 4.76 2.30
N ILE A 10 2.95 3.72 2.07
CA ILE A 10 1.51 3.83 1.95
C ILE A 10 0.88 3.88 3.34
N THR A 11 0.06 4.90 3.57
CA THR A 11 -0.81 5.03 4.74
C THR A 11 -2.25 4.86 4.30
N PRO A 12 -3.20 4.57 5.21
CA PRO A 12 -4.62 4.48 4.86
C PRO A 12 -5.12 5.68 4.04
N HIS A 13 -4.77 6.90 4.46
CA HIS A 13 -5.10 8.11 3.73
C HIS A 13 -4.47 8.17 2.33
N ARG A 14 -3.18 7.80 2.20
CA ARG A 14 -2.51 7.78 0.90
C ARG A 14 -3.11 6.75 -0.03
N LEU A 15 -3.47 5.57 0.46
CA LEU A 15 -4.15 4.52 -0.32
C LEU A 15 -5.51 5.01 -0.84
N LEU A 16 -6.33 5.60 0.02
CA LEU A 16 -7.65 6.11 -0.35
C LEU A 16 -7.59 7.21 -1.43
N CYS A 17 -6.53 8.02 -1.43
CA CYS A 17 -6.29 9.03 -2.45
C CYS A 17 -5.44 8.54 -3.63
N HIS A 18 -5.01 7.29 -3.64
CA HIS A 18 -4.07 6.79 -4.64
C HIS A 18 -4.76 6.62 -5.99
N PRO A 19 -4.24 7.19 -7.10
CA PRO A 19 -4.90 7.13 -8.41
C PRO A 19 -5.22 5.71 -8.89
N LEU A 20 -4.33 4.74 -8.61
CA LEU A 20 -4.58 3.34 -8.95
C LEU A 20 -5.73 2.73 -8.14
N PHE A 21 -5.86 3.11 -6.87
CA PHE A 21 -6.96 2.64 -6.03
C PHE A 21 -8.29 3.27 -6.45
N CYS A 22 -8.31 4.56 -6.77
CA CYS A 22 -9.49 5.21 -7.33
C CYS A 22 -9.90 4.59 -8.67
N THR A 23 -8.93 4.32 -9.55
CA THR A 23 -9.20 3.64 -10.83
C THR A 23 -9.77 2.24 -10.60
N TYR A 24 -9.17 1.48 -9.67
CA TYR A 24 -9.69 0.16 -9.27
C TYR A 24 -11.15 0.26 -8.79
N LEU A 25 -11.48 1.20 -7.91
CA LEU A 25 -12.85 1.41 -7.44
C LEU A 25 -13.81 1.71 -8.59
N THR A 26 -13.44 2.60 -9.52
CA THR A 26 -14.28 2.90 -10.70
C THR A 26 -14.47 1.70 -11.62
N THR A 27 -13.50 0.77 -11.68
CA THR A 27 -13.64 -0.45 -12.47
C THR A 27 -14.48 -1.53 -11.77
N GLN A 28 -14.46 -1.59 -10.44
CA GLN A 28 -15.26 -2.54 -9.66
C GLN A 28 -16.70 -2.08 -9.49
N LEU A 29 -16.93 -0.77 -9.43
CA LEU A 29 -18.23 -0.15 -9.15
C LEU A 29 -18.58 0.85 -10.27
N PRO A 30 -18.80 0.38 -11.52
CA PRO A 30 -19.04 1.27 -12.66
C PRO A 30 -20.35 2.05 -12.56
N ASP A 31 -21.32 1.53 -11.81
CA ASP A 31 -22.65 2.13 -11.66
C ASP A 31 -22.71 3.20 -10.56
N ILE A 32 -21.66 3.31 -9.73
CA ILE A 32 -21.60 4.27 -8.63
C ILE A 32 -20.78 5.48 -9.10
N PRO A 33 -21.39 6.69 -9.17
CA PRO A 33 -20.62 7.89 -9.46
C PRO A 33 -19.71 8.23 -8.29
N GLN A 34 -18.41 8.32 -8.55
CA GLN A 34 -17.36 8.60 -7.54
C GLN A 34 -17.35 7.57 -6.39
N PRO A 35 -17.04 6.29 -6.68
CA PRO A 35 -17.07 5.24 -5.68
C PRO A 35 -16.02 5.47 -4.59
N MET A 36 -16.42 5.21 -3.34
CA MET A 36 -15.58 5.24 -2.15
C MET A 36 -15.21 3.82 -1.72
N ALA A 37 -14.19 3.69 -0.88
CA ALA A 37 -13.77 2.38 -0.38
C ALA A 37 -14.87 1.64 0.40
N MET A 38 -15.74 2.38 1.10
CA MET A 38 -16.87 1.81 1.84
C MET A 38 -17.94 1.17 0.94
N ASP A 39 -18.04 1.64 -0.31
CA ASP A 39 -18.97 1.08 -1.30
C ASP A 39 -18.53 -0.30 -1.77
N LEU A 40 -17.23 -0.59 -1.69
CA LEU A 40 -16.68 -1.92 -1.91
C LEU A 40 -16.92 -2.82 -0.69
N HIS A 41 -16.57 -2.32 0.51
CA HIS A 41 -16.83 -3.04 1.76
C HIS A 41 -16.85 -2.08 2.95
N PRO A 42 -17.83 -2.19 3.88
CA PRO A 42 -17.93 -1.29 5.03
C PRO A 42 -16.68 -1.24 5.93
N SER A 43 -15.92 -2.34 6.03
CA SER A 43 -14.69 -2.34 6.84
C SER A 43 -13.59 -1.42 6.28
N LEU A 44 -13.64 -1.07 5.00
CA LEU A 44 -12.68 -0.15 4.37
C LEU A 44 -12.95 1.32 4.72
N ALA A 45 -14.06 1.63 5.41
CA ALA A 45 -14.25 2.93 6.04
C ALA A 45 -13.40 3.10 7.31
N ASN A 46 -12.94 1.99 7.92
CA ASN A 46 -12.14 2.02 9.13
C ASN A 46 -10.65 2.10 8.78
N LEU A 47 -10.03 3.22 9.14
CA LEU A 47 -8.60 3.46 8.90
C LEU A 47 -7.69 2.46 9.63
N ASP A 48 -8.05 1.99 10.82
CA ASP A 48 -7.28 0.98 11.55
C ASP A 48 -7.31 -0.38 10.85
N HIS A 49 -8.46 -0.70 10.25
CA HIS A 49 -8.61 -1.91 9.46
C HIS A 49 -7.81 -1.82 8.16
N LEU A 50 -7.87 -0.68 7.47
CA LEU A 50 -7.02 -0.41 6.30
C LEU A 50 -5.54 -0.47 6.64
N ASP A 51 -5.13 0.08 7.77
CA ASP A 51 -3.74 0.04 8.23
C ASP A 51 -3.28 -1.40 8.47
N THR A 52 -4.14 -2.22 9.07
CA THR A 52 -3.88 -3.65 9.26
C THR A 52 -3.70 -4.36 7.92
N LEU A 53 -4.56 -4.10 6.93
CA LEU A 53 -4.47 -4.69 5.58
C LEU A 53 -3.20 -4.24 4.85
N ILE A 54 -2.85 -2.95 4.94
CA ILE A 54 -1.62 -2.39 4.39
C ILE A 54 -0.40 -3.08 5.00
N ASN A 55 -0.35 -3.20 6.33
CA ASN A 55 0.76 -3.85 7.03
C ASN A 55 0.89 -5.34 6.67
N ILE A 56 -0.22 -6.04 6.44
CA ILE A 56 -0.20 -7.42 5.94
C ILE A 56 0.40 -7.46 4.54
N ALA A 57 -0.02 -6.58 3.62
CA ALA A 57 0.52 -6.51 2.27
C ALA A 57 2.02 -6.15 2.25
N ILE A 58 2.45 -5.17 3.07
CA ILE A 58 3.86 -4.81 3.24
C ILE A 58 4.66 -6.01 3.74
N LYS A 59 4.18 -6.77 4.74
CA LYS A 59 4.89 -7.95 5.24
C LYS A 59 4.97 -9.10 4.24
N GLN A 60 3.96 -9.25 3.37
CA GLN A 60 3.99 -10.26 2.31
C GLN A 60 5.04 -9.92 1.24
N GLU A 61 5.16 -8.65 0.88
CA GLU A 61 6.10 -8.17 -0.14
C GLU A 61 7.52 -7.96 0.42
N HIS A 62 7.62 -7.51 1.67
CA HIS A 62 8.84 -7.19 2.40
C HIS A 62 8.84 -7.94 3.75
N PRO A 63 9.10 -9.25 3.76
CA PRO A 63 9.06 -10.06 4.98
C PRO A 63 10.13 -9.64 6.01
N GLU A 64 11.26 -9.09 5.54
CA GLU A 64 12.32 -8.55 6.41
C GLU A 64 12.04 -7.11 6.87
N GLY A 65 10.90 -6.55 6.46
CA GLY A 65 10.49 -5.19 6.71
C GLY A 65 11.03 -4.19 5.69
N THR A 66 10.60 -2.94 5.83
CA THR A 66 10.97 -1.80 4.97
C THR A 66 12.07 -0.94 5.60
N GLY A 67 12.61 -1.35 6.74
CA GLY A 67 13.71 -0.68 7.44
C GLY A 67 15.11 -1.18 7.02
N TRP A 68 16.14 -0.79 7.77
CA TRP A 68 17.54 -1.11 7.48
C TRP A 68 17.83 -2.61 7.31
N ASN A 69 17.09 -3.49 7.99
CA ASN A 69 17.21 -4.94 7.82
C ASN A 69 16.88 -5.40 6.39
N GLY A 70 15.92 -4.77 5.72
CA GLY A 70 15.61 -5.03 4.31
C GLY A 70 16.67 -4.49 3.33
N MET A 71 17.51 -3.53 3.75
CA MET A 71 18.63 -3.02 2.93
C MET A 71 19.85 -3.95 2.92
N PHE A 72 20.04 -4.78 3.96
CA PHE A 72 21.22 -5.64 4.07
C PHE A 72 21.29 -6.76 3.01
N LEU A 73 20.21 -6.99 2.27
CA LEU A 73 20.16 -7.97 1.18
C LEU A 73 20.62 -7.43 -0.18
N HIS A 74 20.99 -6.14 -0.30
CA HIS A 74 21.63 -5.64 -1.52
C HIS A 74 23.15 -5.44 -1.28
N PRO A 75 24.00 -6.42 -1.64
CA PRO A 75 25.44 -6.42 -1.30
C PRO A 75 26.24 -5.23 -1.87
N ILE A 76 25.64 -4.42 -2.74
CA ILE A 76 26.28 -3.26 -3.39
C ILE A 76 26.24 -2.00 -2.51
N LEU A 77 25.29 -1.89 -1.56
CA LEU A 77 25.15 -0.66 -0.75
C LEU A 77 26.07 -0.63 0.49
N LEU A 78 26.51 -1.80 0.98
CA LEU A 78 27.44 -1.87 2.11
C LEU A 78 28.84 -1.33 1.75
N SER A 79 29.22 -1.39 0.47
CA SER A 79 30.55 -0.97 -0.02
C SER A 79 30.73 0.55 -0.10
N LEU A 80 29.67 1.34 0.12
CA LEU A 80 29.70 2.80 0.09
C LEU A 80 29.92 3.42 1.50
N PHE A 81 29.87 2.60 2.55
CA PHE A 81 29.96 3.05 3.94
C PHE A 81 31.14 2.44 4.73
N ILE A 82 32.03 1.68 4.06
CA ILE A 82 33.30 1.18 4.62
C ILE A 82 34.46 1.78 3.84
#